data_AF-A0A962XQ99-F1
#
_entry.id   AF-A0A962XQ99-F1
#
_cell.length_a   1.000
_cell.length_b   1.000
_cell.length_c   1.000
_cell.angle_alpha   90.00
_cell.angle_beta   90.00
_cell.angle_gamma   90.00
#
_symmetry.space_group_name_H-M   'P 1'
#
loop_
_entity.id
_entity.type
_entity.pdbx_description
1 polymer ?
#
loop_
_entity_poly.entity_id
_entity_poly.type
_entity_poly.pdbx_seq_one_letter_code
_entity_poly.pdbx_strand_id
1 'polypeptide(L)' 'MPKEKVINFRIDSQLKKEAKKLAESDGRSLSNWITLLIEREIKRARRAP' A
#
# COMPACT_ATOMS: atom_id res chain seq x y z
N MET A 1 -1.75 0.50 23.15
CA MET A 1 -1.59 0.54 21.68
C MET A 1 -2.95 0.25 21.08
N PRO A 2 -3.60 1.19 20.38
CA PRO A 2 -4.89 0.92 19.76
C PRO A 2 -4.71 -0.27 18.84
N LYS A 3 -5.55 -1.31 18.99
CA LYS A 3 -5.46 -2.56 18.22
C LYS A 3 -5.29 -2.22 16.74
N GLU A 4 -4.15 -2.58 16.15
CA GLU A 4 -3.93 -2.41 14.72
C GLU A 4 -5.08 -3.09 13.98
N LYS A 5 -5.81 -2.31 13.18
CA LYS A 5 -6.91 -2.84 12.37
C LYS A 5 -6.30 -3.54 11.16
N VAL A 6 -6.40 -4.86 11.12
CA VAL A 6 -5.91 -5.67 10.00
C VAL A 6 -6.88 -5.57 8.82
N ILE A 7 -6.36 -5.28 7.61
CA ILE A 7 -7.12 -5.30 6.36
C ILE A 7 -6.72 -6.55 5.59
N ASN A 8 -7.67 -7.46 5.40
CA ASN A 8 -7.51 -8.65 4.56
C ASN A 8 -8.26 -8.46 3.24
N PHE A 9 -7.57 -8.58 2.12
CA PHE A 9 -8.16 -8.51 0.79
C PHE A 9 -7.54 -9.57 -0.13
N ARG A 10 -8.32 -9.99 -1.13
CA ARG A 10 -7.84 -10.89 -2.18
C ARG A 10 -7.20 -10.05 -3.28
N ILE A 11 -6.07 -10.52 -3.77
CA ILE A 11 -5.34 -9.91 -4.88
C ILE A 11 -4.84 -11.03 -5.77
N ASP A 12 -4.73 -10.74 -7.07
CA ASP A 12 -4.08 -11.64 -7.99
C ASP A 12 -2.62 -11.93 -7.54
N SER A 13 -2.20 -13.17 -7.78
CA SER A 13 -0.90 -13.68 -7.34
C SER A 13 0.26 -13.02 -8.07
N GLN A 14 0.12 -12.73 -9.37
CA GLN A 14 1.13 -12.06 -10.16
C GLN A 14 1.24 -10.59 -9.75
N LEU A 15 0.10 -9.92 -9.59
CA LEU A 15 0.05 -8.54 -9.10
C LEU A 15 0.73 -8.40 -7.72
N LYS A 16 0.47 -9.33 -6.80
CA LYS A 16 1.15 -9.35 -5.49
C LYS A 16 2.66 -9.48 -5.61
N LYS A 17 3.13 -10.35 -6.53
CA LYS A 17 4.56 -10.58 -6.75
C LYS A 17 5.26 -9.34 -7.31
N GLU A 18 4.63 -8.68 -8.28
CA GLU A 18 5.14 -7.45 -8.87
C GLU A 18 5.16 -6.29 -7.86
N ALA A 19 4.06 -6.10 -7.12
CA ALA A 19 3.99 -5.10 -6.06
C ALA A 19 5.05 -5.32 -4.97
N LYS A 20 5.31 -6.58 -4.60
CA LYS A 20 6.36 -6.91 -3.61
C LYS A 20 7.75 -6.51 -4.11
N LYS A 21 8.09 -6.79 -5.38
CA LYS A 21 9.38 -6.38 -5.95
C LYS A 21 9.56 -4.86 -5.96
N LEU A 22 8.49 -4.12 -6.29
CA LEU A 22 8.51 -2.66 -6.25
C LEU A 22 8.70 -2.13 -4.84
N ALA A 23 8.00 -2.71 -3.86
CA ALA A 23 8.17 -2.35 -2.45
C ALA A 23 9.60 -2.60 -1.97
N GLU A 24 10.18 -3.75 -2.30
CA GLU A 24 11.57 -4.10 -1.95
C GLU A 24 12.59 -3.15 -2.59
N SER A 25 12.39 -2.79 -3.86
CA SER A 25 13.24 -1.81 -4.55
C SER A 25 13.18 -0.40 -3.93
N ASP A 26 12.10 -0.08 -3.22
CA ASP A 26 11.88 1.17 -2.49
C ASP A 26 12.28 1.04 -1.01
N GLY A 27 12.89 -0.10 -0.61
CA GLY A 27 13.34 -0.36 0.77
C GLY A 27 12.20 -0.54 1.78
N ARG A 28 10.98 -0.88 1.32
CA ARG A 28 9.77 -0.96 2.13
C ARG A 28 9.19 -2.38 2.15
N SER A 29 8.47 -2.71 3.22
CA SER A 29 7.58 -3.88 3.22
C SER A 29 6.38 -3.63 2.30
N LEU A 30 5.77 -4.70 1.78
CA LEU A 30 4.59 -4.60 0.92
C LEU A 30 3.44 -3.84 1.60
N SER A 31 3.19 -4.11 2.89
CA SER A 31 2.14 -3.42 3.64
C SER A 31 2.41 -1.92 3.78
N ASN A 32 3.64 -1.51 4.14
CA ASN A 32 3.99 -0.10 4.26
C ASN A 32 3.94 0.61 2.89
N TRP A 33 4.34 -0.09 1.83
CA TRP A 33 4.27 0.43 0.48
C TRP A 33 2.83 0.68 0.04
N ILE A 34 1.91 -0.25 0.31
CA ILE A 34 0.48 -0.07 0.03
C ILE A 34 -0.10 1.07 0.87
N THR A 35 0.22 1.15 2.16
CA THR A 35 -0.23 2.26 3.02
C THR A 35 0.20 3.61 2.46
N LEU A 36 1.46 3.73 2.01
CA LEU A 36 1.97 4.95 1.38
C LEU A 36 1.21 5.31 0.10
N LEU A 37 0.88 4.33 -0.74
CA LEU A 37 0.09 4.56 -1.95
C LEU A 37 -1.30 5.10 -1.61
N ILE A 38 -1.97 4.50 -0.63
CA ILE A 38 -3.28 4.97 -0.16
C ILE A 38 -3.18 6.40 0.36
N GLU A 39 -2.18 6.71 1.20
CA GLU A 39 -1.98 8.07 1.72
C GLU A 39 -1.71 9.09 0.61
N ARG A 40 -0.89 8.74 -0.37
CA ARG A 40 -0.59 9.60 -1.53
C ARG A 40 -1.85 9.88 -2.34
N GLU A 41 -2.66 8.85 -2.58
CA GLU A 41 -3.91 9.01 -3.34
C GLU A 41 -4.92 9.87 -2.57
N ILE A 42 -5.07 9.67 -1.25
CA ILE A 42 -5.92 10.54 -0.42
C ILE A 42 -5.44 11.99 -0.45
N LYS A 43 -4.12 12.23 -0.32
CA LYS A 43 -3.55 13.58 -0.39
C LYS A 43 -3.78 14.23 -1.76
N ARG A 44 -3.69 13.44 -2.83
CA ARG A 44 -3.96 13.90 -4.20
C ARG A 44 -5.43 14.27 -4.38
N ALA A 45 -6.35 13.40 -3.95
CA ALA A 45 -7.79 13.64 -4.03
C ALA A 45 -8.22 14.87 -3.23
N ARG A 46 -7.62 15.12 -2.06
CA ARG A 46 -7.88 16.34 -1.26
C ARG A 46 -7.36 17.64 -1.88
N ARG A 47 -6.41 17.55 -2.80
CA ARG A 47 -5.83 18.70 -3.51
C ARG A 47 -6.50 18.96 -4.85
N ALA A 48 -7.33 18.04 -5.34
CA ALA A 48 -8.18 18.28 -6.49
C ALA A 48 -9.29 19.29 -6.09
N PRO A 49 -9.59 20.28 -6.93
CA PRO A 49 -10.60 21.31 -6.65
C PRO A 49 -12.02 20.74 -6.54
#